data_AF-A0A2M6Y5Q2-F1
#
_entry.id   AF-A0A2M6Y5Q2-F1
#
_cell.length_a   1.000
_cell.length_b   1.000
_cell.length_c   1.000
_cell.angle_alpha   90.00
_cell.angle_beta   90.00
_cell.angle_gamma   90.00
#
_symmetry.space_group_name_H-M   'P 1'
#
loop_
_entity.id
_entity.type
_entity.pdbx_description
1 polymer ?
#
loop_
_entity_poly.entity_id
_entity_poly.type
_entity_poly.pdbx_seq_one_letter_code
_entity_poly.pdbx_strand_id
1 'polypeptide(L)'
;MVSRFAPSLLWLPVALLLALPPRPAAAYLTVTADTDRSEVEINGSLYLTVQVAGDSSNVPEPKIPNMQNFNIYSSGRSQNISIINGKITTSVTFTYMLSPRFIGMQRIPSISVSNGKESAATREIEITVTKAAAAQPRQQTARPTQSRVGRAAAQRQAKAGSQIFLKAETDKKSAYPGEQINLSVKFYTSVPLTSNPQYMQPALKNLLAEDLPPVRSGETDLSGLRYSYSEIKTALFALTPGTAEINPATVIAQVPSNEPLDPFDANFFQKFMSMSGMQGKSREFSTDKITLEIKPLPKGAPADFSGAVGKYTVTASADRQDAKTGEAINFSITVAGSGNLKAVTAPKLPDLADFKVFDTMSSLDVRKDGDLINGKKTFTYILVPRAAGSKTVPAVTFSFFEPESGRYRSIQTKALALNVAKGGQEAKSVYFNPSGAAPQVTASGSDIRYVSDVPRAGPVADSADGINRLPQWLHLFPAVLLLCTFWLSRFNRFKSANPLLFRFRQARGEAARDLAETEALIKAGKTAEAVSLLYDSFMDYLSDKCGIKVSALTIKKAVEAIKQRFPGVGERSIAEISELWSALELRHFAPSAAEPEGARDLAKKYSLLIEFLEKELKKK
;
A
#
# COMPACT_ATOMS: atom_id res chain seq x y z
N MET A 1 21.91 44.66 38.92
CA MET A 1 22.64 43.40 39.23
C MET A 1 21.56 42.37 39.56
N VAL A 2 21.29 41.36 38.75
CA VAL A 2 22.10 40.15 38.65
C VAL A 2 22.05 39.63 37.21
N SER A 3 23.23 39.37 36.66
CA SER A 3 23.46 38.90 35.32
C SER A 3 23.91 37.45 35.32
N ARG A 4 23.67 36.78 34.19
CA ARG A 4 24.42 35.63 33.63
C ARG A 4 24.12 34.26 34.26
N PHE A 5 23.48 33.36 33.52
CA PHE A 5 24.01 32.54 32.40
C PHE A 5 25.09 31.55 32.84
N ALA A 6 24.66 30.35 33.25
CA ALA A 6 25.28 29.04 33.01
C ALA A 6 24.18 27.97 33.27
N PRO A 7 24.02 26.97 32.40
CA PRO A 7 24.95 25.85 32.43
C PRO A 7 25.45 25.49 31.03
N SER A 8 26.68 25.91 30.74
CA SER A 8 27.49 25.40 29.63
C SER A 8 28.35 24.24 30.14
N LEU A 9 27.75 23.12 30.52
CA LEU A 9 28.54 21.93 30.90
C LEU A 9 27.78 20.61 30.71
N LEU A 10 27.00 20.49 29.64
CA LEU A 10 26.32 19.25 29.24
C LEU A 10 26.54 18.86 27.77
N TRP A 11 27.44 19.55 27.06
CA TRP A 11 27.61 19.37 25.59
C TRP A 11 28.91 18.65 25.19
N LEU A 12 29.74 18.24 26.14
CA LEU A 12 30.91 17.40 25.87
C LEU A 12 30.59 15.93 25.51
N PRO A 13 29.45 15.32 25.93
CA PRO A 13 29.03 14.05 25.36
C PRO A 13 28.38 14.20 23.96
N VAL A 14 27.88 15.39 23.62
CA VAL A 14 27.24 15.67 22.31
C VAL A 14 28.28 15.88 21.21
N ALA A 15 29.41 16.51 21.53
CA ALA A 15 30.52 16.70 20.59
C ALA A 15 31.22 15.38 20.24
N LEU A 16 31.28 14.40 21.16
CA LEU A 16 31.87 13.09 20.87
C LEU A 16 30.92 12.18 20.06
N LEU A 17 29.60 12.41 20.11
CA LEU A 17 28.64 11.74 19.21
C LEU A 17 28.70 12.26 17.76
N LEU A 18 29.28 13.45 17.53
CA LEU A 18 29.41 14.10 16.22
C LEU A 18 30.74 13.80 15.50
N ALA A 19 31.67 13.10 16.15
CA ALA A 19 32.93 12.64 15.54
C ALA A 19 32.86 11.20 15.01
N LEU A 20 31.67 10.57 15.00
CA LEU A 20 31.46 9.37 14.20
C LEU A 20 31.44 9.79 12.72
N PRO A 21 32.18 9.10 11.83
CA PRO A 21 32.10 9.36 10.40
C PRO A 21 30.62 9.32 9.98
N PRO A 22 30.17 10.20 9.07
CA PRO A 22 28.82 10.15 8.57
C PRO A 22 28.60 8.74 8.04
N ARG A 23 27.80 7.95 8.76
CA ARG A 23 27.25 6.73 8.18
C ARG A 23 26.62 7.17 6.86
N PRO A 24 26.87 6.47 5.75
CA PRO A 24 26.25 6.82 4.49
C PRO A 24 24.78 7.07 4.77
N ALA A 25 24.27 8.24 4.38
CA ALA A 25 22.84 8.47 4.36
C ALA A 25 22.30 7.45 3.34
N ALA A 26 22.01 6.25 3.84
CA ALA A 26 21.28 5.23 3.12
C ALA A 26 20.02 5.93 2.62
N ALA A 27 19.67 5.73 1.36
CA ALA A 27 18.39 6.19 0.90
C ALA A 27 17.33 5.61 1.84
N TYR A 28 16.32 6.42 2.14
CA TYR A 28 15.37 6.15 3.22
C TYR A 28 14.35 5.08 2.80
N LEU A 29 14.80 3.90 2.34
CA LEU A 29 13.93 2.74 2.26
C LEU A 29 13.63 2.29 3.69
N THR A 30 12.49 2.72 4.21
CA THR A 30 12.00 2.28 5.52
C THR A 30 10.80 1.37 5.33
N VAL A 31 10.72 0.35 6.17
CA VAL A 31 9.56 -0.52 6.26
C VAL A 31 9.14 -0.66 7.72
N THR A 32 7.87 -0.41 7.99
CA THR A 32 7.24 -0.69 9.28
C THR A 32 6.06 -1.62 9.06
N ALA A 33 5.77 -2.45 10.04
CA ALA A 33 4.58 -3.28 10.07
C ALA A 33 3.90 -3.13 11.41
N ASP A 34 2.57 -3.08 11.39
CA ASP A 34 1.73 -3.00 12.57
C ASP A 34 0.44 -3.79 12.35
N THR A 35 -0.28 -4.13 13.42
CA THR A 35 -1.52 -4.91 13.36
C THR A 35 -2.63 -4.20 14.11
N ASP A 36 -3.85 -4.21 13.57
CA ASP A 36 -5.01 -3.56 14.22
C ASP A 36 -5.35 -4.10 15.62
N ARG A 37 -4.89 -5.31 15.94
CA ARG A 37 -5.02 -5.97 17.25
C ARG A 37 -3.88 -6.95 17.49
N SER A 38 -3.53 -7.17 18.77
CA SER A 38 -2.54 -8.16 19.21
C SER A 38 -3.16 -9.49 19.67
N GLU A 39 -4.50 -9.58 19.72
CA GLU A 39 -5.25 -10.78 20.09
C GLU A 39 -6.43 -10.99 19.13
N VAL A 40 -6.65 -12.23 18.70
CA VAL A 40 -7.73 -12.60 17.76
C VAL A 40 -8.25 -14.01 18.05
N GLU A 41 -9.55 -14.24 17.87
CA GLU A 41 -10.11 -15.60 17.98
C GLU A 41 -9.77 -16.44 16.74
N ILE A 42 -9.76 -17.77 16.87
CA ILE A 42 -9.47 -18.71 15.76
C ILE A 42 -10.39 -18.55 14.53
N ASN A 43 -11.60 -18.01 14.72
CA ASN A 43 -12.56 -17.73 13.63
C ASN A 43 -12.57 -16.25 13.19
N GLY A 44 -11.72 -15.42 13.79
CA GLY A 44 -11.60 -14.00 13.49
C GLY A 44 -10.53 -13.70 12.44
N SER A 45 -10.31 -12.41 12.21
CA SER A 45 -9.23 -11.90 11.37
C SER A 45 -8.62 -10.65 12.01
N LEU A 46 -7.35 -10.40 11.71
CA LEU A 46 -6.67 -9.15 12.01
C LEU A 46 -6.12 -8.53 10.72
N TYR A 47 -5.84 -7.23 10.75
CA TYR A 47 -5.24 -6.51 9.62
C TYR A 47 -3.80 -6.16 9.94
N LEU A 48 -2.89 -6.69 9.14
CA LEU A 48 -1.48 -6.32 9.08
C LEU A 48 -1.30 -5.18 8.08
N THR A 49 -0.76 -4.06 8.57
CA THR A 49 -0.45 -2.88 7.75
C THR A 49 1.06 -2.77 7.62
N VAL A 50 1.58 -2.90 6.39
CA VAL A 50 3.00 -2.75 6.05
C VAL A 50 3.19 -1.44 5.31
N GLN A 51 3.88 -0.48 5.94
CA GLN A 51 4.18 0.80 5.32
C GLN A 51 5.61 0.80 4.81
N VAL A 52 5.77 1.03 3.51
CA VAL A 52 7.06 1.20 2.84
C VAL A 52 7.20 2.66 2.46
N ALA A 53 8.25 3.34 2.92
CA ALA A 53 8.57 4.68 2.46
C ALA A 53 9.94 4.69 1.77
N GLY A 54 10.11 5.60 0.80
CA GLY A 54 11.33 5.75 0.02
C GLY A 54 11.42 7.10 -0.66
N ASP A 55 12.65 7.47 -1.04
CA ASP A 55 12.96 8.75 -1.71
C ASP A 55 12.83 8.66 -3.25
N SER A 56 11.95 7.81 -3.76
CA SER A 56 11.73 7.55 -5.19
C SER A 56 10.24 7.54 -5.53
N SER A 57 9.88 7.82 -6.80
CA SER A 57 8.48 7.80 -7.27
C SER A 57 7.84 6.41 -7.26
N ASN A 58 8.67 5.36 -7.29
CA ASN A 58 8.24 3.97 -7.15
C ASN A 58 8.98 3.35 -5.96
N VAL A 59 8.24 2.76 -5.02
CA VAL A 59 8.82 2.02 -3.89
C VAL A 59 8.63 0.53 -4.11
N PRO A 60 9.63 -0.30 -3.78
CA PRO A 60 9.54 -1.76 -3.91
C PRO A 60 8.39 -2.34 -3.07
N GLU A 61 7.75 -3.39 -3.58
CA GLU A 61 6.72 -4.11 -2.83
C GLU A 61 7.33 -4.99 -1.73
N PRO A 62 6.67 -5.12 -0.56
CA PRO A 62 7.14 -5.99 0.51
C PRO A 62 7.02 -7.45 0.14
N LYS A 63 8.11 -8.20 0.36
CA LYS A 63 8.12 -9.65 0.21
C LYS A 63 7.52 -10.26 1.47
N ILE A 64 6.25 -10.63 1.37
CA ILE A 64 5.54 -11.29 2.46
C ILE A 64 6.11 -12.71 2.63
N PRO A 65 6.68 -13.03 3.81
CA PRO A 65 7.21 -14.36 4.08
C PRO A 65 6.07 -15.38 4.13
N ASN A 66 6.39 -16.65 3.87
CA ASN A 66 5.41 -17.72 4.06
C ASN A 66 5.07 -17.85 5.55
N MET A 67 3.85 -17.47 5.94
CA MET A 67 3.36 -17.61 7.31
C MET A 67 2.48 -18.85 7.41
N GLN A 68 3.07 -19.99 7.75
CA GLN A 68 2.32 -21.26 7.79
C GLN A 68 1.12 -21.24 8.75
N ASN A 69 1.13 -20.34 9.74
CA ASN A 69 0.13 -20.22 10.79
C ASN A 69 -0.99 -19.22 10.46
N PHE A 70 -0.91 -18.50 9.33
CA PHE A 70 -1.92 -17.54 8.89
C PHE A 70 -2.29 -17.76 7.42
N ASN A 71 -3.57 -17.66 7.10
CA ASN A 71 -4.02 -17.39 5.73
C ASN A 71 -3.92 -15.89 5.50
N ILE A 72 -3.24 -15.48 4.42
CA ILE A 72 -2.91 -14.07 4.13
C ILE A 72 -3.73 -13.62 2.92
N TYR A 73 -4.50 -12.54 3.06
CA TYR A 73 -5.29 -11.94 1.98
C TYR A 73 -4.85 -10.49 1.77
N SER A 74 -4.45 -10.10 0.56
CA SER A 74 -4.19 -8.69 0.27
C SER A 74 -5.51 -7.91 0.34
N SER A 75 -5.54 -6.86 1.17
CA SER A 75 -6.71 -6.03 1.44
C SER A 75 -6.59 -4.62 0.84
N GLY A 76 -5.55 -4.40 0.01
CA GLY A 76 -5.35 -3.18 -0.76
C GLY A 76 -3.99 -2.52 -0.54
N ARG A 77 -3.70 -1.49 -1.34
CA ARG A 77 -2.57 -0.58 -1.12
C ARG A 77 -3.03 0.87 -1.24
N SER A 78 -2.47 1.74 -0.40
CA SER A 78 -2.64 3.19 -0.47
C SER A 78 -1.28 3.83 -0.71
N GLN A 79 -1.22 4.85 -1.54
CA GLN A 79 0.02 5.55 -1.87
C GLN A 79 -0.15 7.04 -1.60
N ASN A 80 0.82 7.61 -0.90
CA ASN A 80 0.95 9.03 -0.67
C ASN A 80 2.30 9.52 -1.22
N ILE A 81 2.26 10.51 -2.10
CA ILE A 81 3.46 11.14 -2.67
C ILE A 81 3.53 12.55 -2.13
N SER A 82 4.63 12.88 -1.45
CA SER A 82 4.91 14.22 -0.95
C SER A 82 6.13 14.79 -1.65
N ILE A 83 6.03 16.04 -2.08
CA ILE A 83 7.12 16.77 -2.74
C ILE A 83 7.40 18.00 -1.89
N ILE A 84 8.48 17.96 -1.11
CA ILE A 84 8.89 19.06 -0.24
C ILE A 84 10.28 19.51 -0.69
N ASN A 85 10.42 20.78 -1.10
CA ASN A 85 11.69 21.37 -1.57
C ASN A 85 12.38 20.57 -2.70
N GLY A 86 11.61 20.00 -3.64
CA GLY A 86 12.14 19.22 -4.76
C GLY A 86 12.58 17.79 -4.43
N LYS A 87 12.50 17.35 -3.17
CA LYS A 87 12.71 15.95 -2.78
C LYS A 87 11.38 15.20 -2.82
N ILE A 88 11.32 14.13 -3.61
CA ILE A 88 10.16 13.24 -3.69
C ILE A 88 10.27 12.23 -2.56
N THR A 89 9.25 12.16 -1.71
CA THR A 89 9.09 11.08 -0.72
C THR A 89 7.77 10.37 -1.02
N THR A 90 7.87 9.08 -1.32
CA THR A 90 6.72 8.22 -1.57
C THR A 90 6.55 7.29 -0.38
N SER A 91 5.33 7.20 0.16
CA SER A 91 4.96 6.21 1.16
C SER A 91 3.80 5.38 0.63
N VAL A 92 3.99 4.06 0.57
CA VAL A 92 2.96 3.09 0.17
C VAL A 92 2.64 2.22 1.37
N THR A 93 1.37 2.17 1.73
CA THR A 93 0.81 1.32 2.77
C THR A 93 0.14 0.12 2.11
N PHE A 94 0.64 -1.07 2.40
CA PHE A 94 0.06 -2.34 1.99
C PHE A 94 -0.73 -2.92 3.16
N THR A 95 -1.99 -3.28 2.95
CA THR A 95 -2.83 -3.87 4.00
C THR A 95 -3.09 -5.33 3.66
N TYR A 96 -2.93 -6.22 4.63
CA TYR A 96 -3.17 -7.65 4.54
C TYR A 96 -4.11 -8.08 5.65
N MET A 97 -5.18 -8.80 5.33
CA MET A 97 -6.00 -9.48 6.31
C MET A 97 -5.37 -10.85 6.60
N LEU A 98 -5.10 -11.12 7.88
CA LEU A 98 -4.56 -12.38 8.35
C LEU A 98 -5.64 -13.14 9.11
N SER A 99 -5.88 -14.38 8.70
CA SER A 99 -6.76 -15.32 9.41
C SER A 99 -5.92 -16.44 10.03
N PRO A 100 -5.94 -16.61 11.36
CA PRO A 100 -5.11 -17.59 12.04
C PRO A 100 -5.55 -19.03 11.74
N ARG A 101 -4.60 -19.97 11.69
CA ARG A 101 -4.85 -21.40 11.42
C ARG A 101 -4.76 -22.28 12.67
N PHE A 102 -4.08 -21.80 13.71
CA PHE A 102 -3.85 -22.53 14.95
C PHE A 102 -4.01 -21.60 16.15
N ILE A 103 -4.54 -22.14 17.26
CA ILE A 103 -4.64 -21.45 18.54
C ILE A 103 -3.27 -21.34 19.23
N GLY A 104 -3.13 -20.38 20.15
CA GLY A 104 -1.90 -20.11 20.89
C GLY A 104 -1.14 -18.88 20.37
N MET A 105 0.06 -18.66 20.90
CA MET A 105 0.92 -17.55 20.48
C MET A 105 1.46 -17.81 19.07
N GLN A 106 1.12 -16.91 18.14
CA GLN A 106 1.54 -16.95 16.75
C GLN A 106 2.47 -15.77 16.46
N ARG A 107 3.34 -15.93 15.45
CA ARG A 107 4.30 -14.90 15.07
C ARG A 107 4.16 -14.54 13.60
N ILE A 108 4.21 -13.25 13.32
CA ILE A 108 4.34 -12.67 11.98
C ILE A 108 5.83 -12.41 11.77
N PRO A 109 6.53 -13.22 10.94
CA PRO A 109 7.96 -13.08 10.72
C PRO A 109 8.32 -11.72 10.12
N SER A 110 9.59 -11.34 10.25
CA SER A 110 10.12 -10.11 9.64
C SER A 110 9.81 -10.03 8.14
N ILE A 111 9.24 -8.92 7.71
CA ILE A 111 8.85 -8.64 6.33
C ILE A 111 9.95 -7.80 5.70
N SER A 112 10.50 -8.27 4.58
CA SER A 112 11.63 -7.62 3.92
C SER A 112 11.21 -6.89 2.65
N VAL A 113 11.90 -5.78 2.38
CA VAL A 113 11.73 -4.96 1.19
C VAL A 113 13.10 -4.69 0.61
N SER A 114 13.27 -4.80 -0.71
CA SER A 114 14.52 -4.43 -1.37
C SER A 114 14.29 -3.81 -2.74
N ASN A 115 15.06 -2.77 -3.06
CA ASN A 115 15.07 -2.11 -4.37
C ASN A 115 16.29 -2.51 -5.22
N GLY A 116 17.01 -3.58 -4.84
CA GLY A 116 18.23 -4.07 -5.51
C GLY A 116 19.53 -3.36 -5.09
N LYS A 117 19.45 -2.17 -4.49
CA LYS A 117 20.61 -1.45 -3.90
C LYS A 117 20.58 -1.42 -2.38
N GLU A 118 19.38 -1.47 -1.79
CA GLU A 118 19.12 -1.40 -0.35
C GLU A 118 18.08 -2.44 0.05
N SER A 119 18.09 -2.81 1.33
CA SER A 119 17.09 -3.68 1.94
C SER A 119 16.70 -3.20 3.33
N ALA A 120 15.42 -3.23 3.62
CA ALA A 120 14.87 -2.94 4.94
C ALA A 120 13.97 -4.10 5.39
N ALA A 121 13.85 -4.31 6.70
CA ALA A 121 13.05 -5.39 7.25
C ALA A 121 12.30 -4.94 8.51
N THR A 122 11.08 -5.45 8.70
CA THR A 122 10.27 -5.15 9.88
C THR A 122 10.71 -5.96 11.08
N ARG A 123 10.22 -5.60 12.27
CA ARG A 123 10.32 -6.48 13.43
C ARG A 123 9.30 -7.62 13.31
N GLU A 124 9.55 -8.70 14.02
CA GLU A 124 8.58 -9.76 14.23
C GLU A 124 7.45 -9.25 15.12
N ILE A 125 6.21 -9.64 14.83
CA ILE A 125 5.02 -9.25 15.60
C ILE A 125 4.41 -10.50 16.22
N GLU A 126 4.17 -10.47 17.53
CA GLU A 126 3.51 -11.56 18.25
C GLU A 126 2.00 -11.33 18.33
N ILE A 127 1.21 -12.36 18.02
CA ILE A 127 -0.26 -12.35 18.02
C ILE A 127 -0.76 -13.51 18.87
N THR A 128 -1.63 -13.23 19.83
CA THR A 128 -2.26 -14.26 20.64
C THR A 128 -3.55 -14.74 19.97
N VAL A 129 -3.63 -16.03 19.62
CA VAL A 129 -4.84 -16.62 19.04
C VAL A 129 -5.60 -17.42 20.10
N THR A 130 -6.81 -16.99 20.43
CA THR A 130 -7.65 -17.65 21.43
C THR A 130 -8.66 -18.60 20.79
N LYS A 131 -9.14 -19.58 21.58
CA LYS A 131 -10.28 -20.42 21.17
C LYS A 131 -11.51 -19.54 21.08
N ALA A 132 -12.33 -19.75 20.04
CA ALA A 132 -13.63 -19.08 19.93
C ALA A 132 -14.43 -19.32 21.21
N ALA A 133 -14.86 -18.25 21.87
CA ALA A 133 -15.73 -18.38 23.01
C ALA A 133 -17.07 -18.96 22.55
N ALA A 134 -17.58 -19.98 23.25
CA ALA A 134 -18.95 -20.44 23.03
C ALA A 134 -19.89 -19.26 23.26
N ALA A 135 -20.62 -18.87 22.22
CA ALA A 135 -21.57 -17.78 22.28
C ALA A 135 -22.56 -18.02 23.43
N GLN A 136 -22.48 -17.22 24.49
CA GLN A 136 -23.57 -17.09 25.44
C GLN A 136 -24.76 -16.45 24.69
N PRO A 137 -26.00 -16.92 24.88
CA PRO A 137 -27.16 -16.30 24.29
C PRO A 137 -27.32 -14.91 24.90
N ARG A 138 -26.98 -13.86 24.14
CA ARG A 138 -27.35 -12.50 24.53
C ARG A 138 -28.86 -12.37 24.37
N GLN A 139 -29.56 -12.38 25.51
CA GLN A 139 -30.95 -11.95 25.62
C GLN A 139 -31.11 -10.56 24.97
N GLN A 140 -31.85 -10.53 23.87
CA GLN A 140 -32.42 -9.31 23.33
C GLN A 140 -33.49 -8.82 24.31
N THR A 141 -33.18 -7.76 25.05
CA THR A 141 -34.21 -6.96 25.72
C THR A 141 -34.99 -6.21 24.65
N ALA A 142 -36.25 -6.61 24.49
CA ALA A 142 -37.21 -5.97 23.62
C ALA A 142 -37.41 -4.49 24.03
N ARG A 143 -37.25 -3.58 23.06
CA ARG A 143 -37.89 -2.27 23.09
C ARG A 143 -38.98 -2.25 22.03
N PRO A 144 -40.18 -1.75 22.35
CA PRO A 144 -41.35 -1.89 21.48
C PRO A 144 -41.24 -1.01 20.24
N THR A 145 -41.48 -1.65 19.10
CA THR A 145 -41.69 -1.04 17.79
C THR A 145 -43.05 -0.36 17.72
N GLN A 146 -43.08 0.94 17.43
CA GLN A 146 -44.24 1.57 16.82
C GLN A 146 -44.17 1.38 15.31
N SER A 147 -45.13 0.62 14.80
CA SER A 147 -45.37 0.36 13.40
C SER A 147 -45.75 1.63 12.65
N ARG A 148 -45.03 1.94 11.56
CA ARG A 148 -45.62 2.65 10.42
C ARG A 148 -45.25 1.95 9.12
N VAL A 149 -46.27 1.24 8.64
CA VAL A 149 -46.59 0.79 7.28
C VAL A 149 -45.63 1.28 6.18
N GLY A 150 -44.99 0.32 5.52
CA GLY A 150 -44.19 0.52 4.32
C GLY A 150 -43.72 -0.78 3.67
N ARG A 151 -44.53 -1.85 3.75
CA ARG A 151 -44.29 -3.09 2.98
C ARG A 151 -44.84 -2.91 1.56
N ALA A 152 -44.01 -2.40 0.66
CA ALA A 152 -44.07 -2.64 -0.79
C ALA A 152 -42.90 -1.93 -1.51
N ALA A 153 -41.64 -2.22 -1.16
CA ALA A 153 -40.48 -1.77 -1.94
C ALA A 153 -39.23 -2.63 -1.66
N ALA A 154 -39.36 -3.96 -1.72
CA ALA A 154 -38.21 -4.87 -1.60
C ALA A 154 -38.28 -6.06 -2.55
N GLN A 155 -39.05 -5.92 -3.63
CA GLN A 155 -39.13 -6.91 -4.69
C GLN A 155 -39.28 -6.19 -6.02
N ARG A 156 -38.32 -6.45 -6.93
CA ARG A 156 -38.15 -5.90 -8.30
C ARG A 156 -37.24 -4.67 -8.41
N GLN A 157 -35.93 -4.88 -8.29
CA GLN A 157 -34.94 -4.06 -9.00
C GLN A 157 -33.86 -4.96 -9.63
N ALA A 158 -34.31 -5.89 -10.46
CA ALA A 158 -33.53 -6.35 -11.60
C ALA A 158 -34.20 -5.77 -12.84
N LYS A 159 -33.71 -4.61 -13.31
CA LYS A 159 -34.01 -4.02 -14.62
C LYS A 159 -32.96 -2.94 -14.90
N ALA A 160 -32.42 -2.95 -16.11
CA ALA A 160 -31.39 -2.05 -16.61
C ALA A 160 -31.54 -0.59 -16.10
N GLY A 161 -30.46 -0.03 -15.53
CA GLY A 161 -30.41 1.37 -15.10
C GLY A 161 -29.67 1.69 -13.78
N SER A 162 -29.16 0.69 -13.04
CA SER A 162 -28.37 0.96 -11.82
C SER A 162 -26.92 1.28 -12.16
N GLN A 163 -26.45 2.48 -11.79
CA GLN A 163 -25.07 2.95 -12.05
C GLN A 163 -23.97 2.08 -11.41
N ILE A 164 -24.29 1.29 -10.38
CA ILE A 164 -23.36 0.37 -9.71
C ILE A 164 -24.11 -0.93 -9.38
N PHE A 165 -23.50 -2.07 -9.66
CA PHE A 165 -24.04 -3.38 -9.28
C PHE A 165 -22.95 -4.46 -9.22
N LEU A 166 -23.25 -5.56 -8.55
CA LEU A 166 -22.37 -6.73 -8.39
C LEU A 166 -23.04 -7.95 -9.01
N LYS A 167 -22.30 -8.72 -9.81
CA LYS A 167 -22.80 -9.94 -10.46
C LYS A 167 -21.85 -11.10 -10.19
N ALA A 168 -22.40 -12.25 -9.80
CA ALA A 168 -21.68 -13.52 -9.77
C ALA A 168 -22.21 -14.44 -10.87
N GLU A 169 -21.31 -15.17 -11.52
CA GLU A 169 -21.64 -16.21 -12.49
C GLU A 169 -20.66 -17.37 -12.41
N THR A 170 -21.13 -18.59 -12.63
CA THR A 170 -20.28 -19.78 -12.76
C THR A 170 -20.25 -20.23 -14.22
N ASP A 171 -19.13 -20.82 -14.65
CA ASP A 171 -19.00 -21.42 -15.97
C ASP A 171 -19.84 -22.70 -16.13
N LYS A 172 -20.18 -23.37 -15.02
CA LYS A 172 -20.96 -24.60 -14.96
C LYS A 172 -22.13 -24.48 -13.98
N LYS A 173 -23.22 -25.20 -14.27
CA LYS A 173 -24.38 -25.37 -13.35
C LYS A 173 -24.35 -26.71 -12.61
N SER A 174 -23.63 -27.68 -13.15
CA SER A 174 -23.44 -29.01 -12.55
C SER A 174 -22.01 -29.49 -12.75
N ALA A 175 -21.48 -30.25 -11.80
CA ALA A 175 -20.12 -30.80 -11.86
C ALA A 175 -20.04 -32.13 -11.09
N TYR A 176 -18.90 -32.80 -11.16
CA TYR A 176 -18.56 -33.94 -10.29
C TYR A 176 -17.72 -33.49 -9.08
N PRO A 177 -17.65 -34.27 -7.98
CA PRO A 177 -16.71 -34.01 -6.89
C PRO A 177 -15.28 -33.90 -7.41
N GLY A 178 -14.53 -32.90 -6.95
CA GLY A 178 -13.15 -32.65 -7.39
C GLY A 178 -13.00 -32.03 -8.79
N GLU A 179 -14.09 -31.87 -9.57
CA GLU A 179 -14.06 -31.13 -10.83
C GLU A 179 -13.99 -29.61 -10.56
N GLN A 180 -13.19 -28.90 -11.35
CA GLN A 180 -13.08 -27.45 -11.26
C GLN A 180 -14.31 -26.74 -11.86
N ILE A 181 -14.81 -25.76 -11.12
CA ILE A 181 -15.87 -24.82 -11.52
C ILE A 181 -15.31 -23.41 -11.33
N ASN A 182 -15.40 -22.56 -12.34
CA ASN A 182 -14.92 -21.19 -12.24
C ASN A 182 -16.06 -20.25 -11.86
N LEU A 183 -15.94 -19.65 -10.67
CA LEU A 183 -16.77 -18.53 -10.24
C LEU A 183 -16.13 -17.22 -10.69
N SER A 184 -16.90 -16.38 -11.37
CA SER A 184 -16.55 -15.01 -11.72
C SER A 184 -17.46 -14.05 -10.96
N VAL A 185 -16.86 -13.17 -10.16
CA VAL A 185 -17.56 -12.09 -9.47
C VAL A 185 -17.11 -10.76 -10.08
N LYS A 186 -18.04 -10.06 -10.73
CA LYS A 186 -17.81 -8.79 -11.43
C LYS A 186 -18.54 -7.65 -10.75
N PHE A 187 -17.79 -6.65 -10.30
CA PHE A 187 -18.32 -5.40 -9.77
C PHE A 187 -18.29 -4.33 -10.85
N TYR A 188 -19.45 -3.80 -11.23
CA TYR A 188 -19.61 -2.81 -12.29
C TYR A 188 -19.91 -1.43 -11.71
N THR A 189 -19.26 -0.40 -12.25
CA THR A 189 -19.42 1.01 -11.85
C THR A 189 -19.44 1.93 -13.07
N SER A 190 -20.46 2.77 -13.19
CA SER A 190 -20.56 3.83 -14.21
C SER A 190 -20.36 5.24 -13.62
N VAL A 191 -20.05 5.33 -12.33
CA VAL A 191 -19.78 6.58 -11.61
C VAL A 191 -18.51 6.43 -10.78
N PRO A 192 -17.78 7.53 -10.53
CA PRO A 192 -16.58 7.48 -9.69
C PRO A 192 -16.93 7.08 -8.25
N LEU A 193 -16.07 6.26 -7.65
CA LEU A 193 -16.15 5.91 -6.23
C LEU A 193 -15.31 6.90 -5.42
N THR A 194 -15.76 7.20 -4.19
CA THR A 194 -15.01 8.08 -3.27
C THR A 194 -14.00 7.32 -2.42
N SER A 195 -14.05 5.98 -2.43
CA SER A 195 -13.09 5.11 -1.77
C SER A 195 -12.90 3.82 -2.57
N ASN A 196 -11.85 3.06 -2.26
CA ASN A 196 -11.70 1.73 -2.80
C ASN A 196 -12.83 0.82 -2.29
N PRO A 197 -13.45 0.00 -3.16
CA PRO A 197 -14.48 -0.95 -2.76
C PRO A 197 -13.87 -2.09 -1.94
N GLN A 198 -14.59 -2.53 -0.90
CA GLN A 198 -14.20 -3.65 -0.06
C GLN A 198 -14.99 -4.90 -0.48
N TYR A 199 -14.28 -5.94 -0.91
CA TYR A 199 -14.88 -7.21 -1.30
C TYR A 199 -14.94 -8.19 -0.13
N MET A 200 -16.11 -8.76 0.10
CA MET A 200 -16.36 -9.84 1.05
C MET A 200 -16.70 -11.11 0.27
N GLN A 201 -15.82 -12.10 0.39
CA GLN A 201 -15.96 -13.38 -0.30
C GLN A 201 -17.25 -14.12 0.12
N PRO A 202 -17.89 -14.85 -0.81
CA PRO A 202 -19.09 -15.60 -0.51
C PRO A 202 -18.79 -16.76 0.43
N ALA A 203 -19.70 -17.01 1.38
CA ALA A 203 -19.67 -18.25 2.15
C ALA A 203 -20.03 -19.44 1.25
N LEU A 204 -19.23 -20.49 1.31
CA LEU A 204 -19.36 -21.67 0.45
C LEU A 204 -19.87 -22.89 1.23
N LYS A 205 -20.79 -23.63 0.63
CA LYS A 205 -21.27 -24.92 1.16
C LYS A 205 -20.93 -26.03 0.18
N ASN A 206 -20.27 -27.07 0.68
CA ASN A 206 -19.81 -28.23 -0.11
C ASN A 206 -18.86 -27.87 -1.27
N LEU A 207 -18.13 -26.76 -1.14
CA LEU A 207 -17.18 -26.27 -2.14
C LEU A 207 -15.92 -25.81 -1.42
N LEU A 208 -14.78 -26.04 -2.06
CA LEU A 208 -13.47 -25.55 -1.65
C LEU A 208 -12.99 -24.53 -2.68
N ALA A 209 -12.59 -23.35 -2.21
CA ALA A 209 -12.12 -22.27 -3.07
C ALA A 209 -10.60 -22.30 -3.26
N GLU A 210 -10.16 -21.95 -4.46
CA GLU A 210 -8.80 -21.63 -4.79
C GLU A 210 -8.77 -20.38 -5.69
N ASP A 211 -8.04 -19.35 -5.26
CA ASP A 211 -8.00 -18.08 -5.98
C ASP A 211 -7.35 -18.24 -7.36
N LEU A 212 -7.87 -17.53 -8.36
CA LEU A 212 -7.29 -17.44 -9.70
C LEU A 212 -6.80 -16.00 -9.96
N PRO A 213 -5.57 -15.65 -9.55
CA PRO A 213 -5.00 -14.35 -9.83
C PRO A 213 -4.59 -14.21 -11.31
N PRO A 214 -4.48 -12.98 -11.84
CA PRO A 214 -4.76 -11.70 -11.18
C PRO A 214 -6.24 -11.30 -11.24
N VAL A 215 -6.63 -10.31 -10.41
CA VAL A 215 -7.89 -9.57 -10.60
C VAL A 215 -7.85 -8.89 -11.97
N ARG A 216 -8.94 -9.01 -12.73
CA ARG A 216 -9.04 -8.40 -14.06
C ARG A 216 -9.89 -7.15 -13.97
N SER A 217 -9.54 -6.13 -14.74
CA SER A 217 -10.36 -4.94 -14.87
C SER A 217 -10.50 -4.55 -16.33
N GLY A 218 -11.56 -3.82 -16.64
CA GLY A 218 -11.84 -3.38 -17.99
C GLY A 218 -13.03 -2.45 -18.05
N GLU A 219 -13.46 -2.15 -19.27
CA GLU A 219 -14.64 -1.33 -19.53
C GLU A 219 -15.56 -2.05 -20.51
N THR A 220 -16.86 -1.82 -20.36
CA THR A 220 -17.88 -2.42 -21.22
C THR A 220 -19.09 -1.50 -21.32
N ASP A 221 -19.78 -1.54 -22.46
CA ASP A 221 -21.02 -0.82 -22.68
C ASP A 221 -22.21 -1.75 -22.45
N LEU A 222 -23.04 -1.42 -21.46
CA LEU A 222 -24.25 -2.17 -21.13
C LEU A 222 -25.45 -1.24 -21.28
N SER A 223 -26.31 -1.53 -22.25
CA SER A 223 -27.53 -0.76 -22.53
C SER A 223 -27.28 0.74 -22.77
N GLY A 224 -26.17 1.07 -23.44
CA GLY A 224 -25.80 2.45 -23.78
C GLY A 224 -25.11 3.24 -22.66
N LEU A 225 -24.86 2.62 -21.50
CA LEU A 225 -24.03 3.19 -20.43
C LEU A 225 -22.68 2.46 -20.37
N ARG A 226 -21.59 3.24 -20.31
CA ARG A 226 -20.23 2.73 -20.13
C ARG A 226 -19.98 2.41 -18.66
N TYR A 227 -19.56 1.18 -18.38
CA TYR A 227 -19.19 0.71 -17.06
C TYR A 227 -17.70 0.34 -17.05
N SER A 228 -17.00 0.74 -16.01
CA SER A 228 -15.77 0.08 -15.60
C SER A 228 -16.13 -1.14 -14.74
N TYR A 229 -15.39 -2.22 -14.84
CA TYR A 229 -15.59 -3.40 -14.00
C TYR A 229 -14.29 -3.94 -13.41
N SER A 230 -14.43 -4.57 -12.25
CA SER A 230 -13.41 -5.40 -11.61
C SER A 230 -13.93 -6.82 -11.47
N GLU A 231 -13.20 -7.80 -11.98
CA GLU A 231 -13.53 -9.23 -11.99
C GLU A 231 -12.55 -10.01 -11.11
N ILE A 232 -13.10 -10.71 -10.12
CA ILE A 232 -12.39 -11.69 -9.31
C ILE A 232 -12.82 -13.08 -9.75
N LYS A 233 -11.85 -13.92 -10.14
CA LYS A 233 -12.10 -15.33 -10.46
C LYS A 233 -11.60 -16.26 -9.37
N THR A 234 -12.39 -17.29 -9.11
CA THR A 234 -12.11 -18.31 -8.11
C THR A 234 -12.42 -19.67 -8.70
N ALA A 235 -11.47 -20.61 -8.61
CA ALA A 235 -11.72 -22.01 -8.89
C ALA A 235 -12.39 -22.65 -7.67
N LEU A 236 -13.49 -23.35 -7.90
CA LEU A 236 -14.25 -24.05 -6.89
C LEU A 236 -14.20 -25.55 -7.16
N PHE A 237 -14.03 -26.33 -6.10
CA PHE A 237 -14.01 -27.79 -6.15
C PHE A 237 -15.07 -28.34 -5.21
N ALA A 238 -16.02 -29.13 -5.73
CA ALA A 238 -17.02 -29.77 -4.91
C ALA A 238 -16.43 -30.94 -4.10
N LEU A 239 -16.88 -31.09 -2.84
CA LEU A 239 -16.33 -32.10 -1.93
C LEU A 239 -17.08 -33.42 -2.02
N THR A 240 -18.41 -33.37 -2.02
CA THR A 240 -19.28 -34.56 -2.04
C THR A 240 -20.44 -34.39 -3.03
N PRO A 241 -21.06 -35.50 -3.51
CA PRO A 241 -22.28 -35.44 -4.31
C PRO A 241 -23.44 -34.76 -3.56
N GLY A 242 -24.31 -34.07 -4.29
CA GLY A 242 -25.47 -33.37 -3.77
C GLY A 242 -25.47 -31.87 -4.11
N THR A 243 -26.20 -31.09 -3.33
CA THR A 243 -26.33 -29.65 -3.57
C THR A 243 -25.12 -28.89 -3.03
N ALA A 244 -24.48 -28.10 -3.90
CA ALA A 244 -23.45 -27.14 -3.52
C ALA A 244 -24.00 -25.71 -3.62
N GLU A 245 -23.58 -24.81 -2.73
CA GLU A 245 -24.12 -23.46 -2.66
C GLU A 245 -23.00 -22.42 -2.54
N ILE A 246 -23.15 -21.36 -3.33
CA ILE A 246 -22.36 -20.14 -3.25
C ILE A 246 -23.32 -19.07 -2.73
N ASN A 247 -23.15 -18.68 -1.47
CA ASN A 247 -23.96 -17.61 -0.89
C ASN A 247 -23.61 -16.27 -1.54
N PRO A 248 -24.46 -15.23 -1.37
CA PRO A 248 -24.15 -13.90 -1.87
C PRO A 248 -22.74 -13.43 -1.47
N ALA A 249 -21.93 -13.12 -2.48
CA ALA A 249 -20.75 -12.28 -2.32
C ALA A 249 -21.18 -10.81 -2.20
N THR A 250 -20.40 -10.02 -1.45
CA THR A 250 -20.76 -8.64 -1.12
C THR A 250 -19.61 -7.69 -1.43
N VAL A 251 -19.94 -6.49 -1.91
CA VAL A 251 -19.02 -5.36 -2.06
C VAL A 251 -19.58 -4.16 -1.34
N ILE A 252 -18.77 -3.57 -0.46
CA ILE A 252 -19.07 -2.30 0.20
C ILE A 252 -18.28 -1.21 -0.51
N ALA A 253 -18.96 -0.22 -1.08
CA ALA A 253 -18.32 0.89 -1.77
C ALA A 253 -18.89 2.23 -1.31
N GLN A 254 -18.05 3.26 -1.25
CA GLN A 254 -18.52 4.61 -0.99
C GLN A 254 -18.80 5.34 -2.29
N VAL A 255 -20.02 5.88 -2.39
CA VAL A 255 -20.50 6.59 -3.58
C VAL A 255 -20.76 8.06 -3.25
N PRO A 256 -20.59 8.98 -4.21
CA PRO A 256 -20.97 10.37 -4.04
C PRO A 256 -22.45 10.49 -3.63
N SER A 257 -22.72 11.30 -2.61
CA SER A 257 -24.07 11.68 -2.21
C SER A 257 -24.53 12.88 -3.04
N ASN A 258 -25.55 12.69 -3.88
CA ASN A 258 -26.23 13.80 -4.58
C ASN A 258 -27.47 14.28 -3.79
N GLU A 259 -27.44 14.20 -2.46
CA GLU A 259 -28.57 14.70 -1.66
C GLU A 259 -28.57 16.24 -1.69
N PRO A 260 -29.74 16.88 -1.91
CA PRO A 260 -29.85 18.33 -1.87
C PRO A 260 -29.37 18.88 -0.52
N LEU A 261 -28.58 19.95 -0.56
CA LEU A 261 -28.15 20.62 0.66
C LEU A 261 -29.28 21.50 1.18
N ASP A 262 -29.85 21.10 2.32
CA ASP A 262 -30.75 21.95 3.09
C ASP A 262 -29.99 22.57 4.27
N PRO A 263 -29.82 23.91 4.31
CA PRO A 263 -29.17 24.62 5.41
C PRO A 263 -29.82 24.42 6.79
N PHE A 264 -31.05 23.89 6.84
CA PHE A 264 -31.80 23.65 8.07
C PHE A 264 -31.82 22.17 8.50
N ASP A 265 -31.13 21.29 7.79
CA ASP A 265 -31.01 19.88 8.16
C ASP A 265 -30.04 19.70 9.34
N ALA A 266 -30.44 18.93 10.35
CA ALA A 266 -29.60 18.58 11.50
C ALA A 266 -28.28 17.88 11.11
N ASN A 267 -28.25 17.24 9.93
CA ASN A 267 -27.08 16.58 9.35
C ASN A 267 -26.37 17.43 8.29
N PHE A 268 -26.65 18.74 8.20
CA PHE A 268 -26.07 19.66 7.22
C PHE A 268 -24.55 19.55 7.12
N PHE A 269 -23.84 19.53 8.26
CA PHE A 269 -22.38 19.45 8.28
C PHE A 269 -21.85 18.14 7.66
N GLN A 270 -22.53 17.01 7.92
CA GLN A 270 -22.17 15.71 7.33
C GLN A 270 -22.47 15.67 5.83
N LYS A 271 -23.59 16.26 5.40
CA LYS A 271 -23.95 16.37 3.97
C LYS A 271 -23.00 17.30 3.21
N PHE A 272 -22.64 18.44 3.78
CA PHE A 272 -21.64 19.37 3.26
C PHE A 272 -20.26 18.71 3.09
N MET A 273 -19.79 17.99 4.12
CA MET A 273 -18.53 17.23 4.08
C MET A 273 -18.57 16.06 3.09
N SER A 274 -19.74 15.46 2.84
CA SER A 274 -19.89 14.42 1.83
C SER A 274 -19.87 14.94 0.40
N MET A 275 -20.37 16.17 0.18
CA MET A 275 -20.35 16.84 -1.12
C MET A 275 -18.96 17.44 -1.44
N SER A 276 -18.18 17.82 -0.43
CA SER A 276 -16.78 18.28 -0.60
C SER A 276 -15.79 17.16 -0.96
N GLY A 277 -16.28 15.93 -1.16
CA GLY A 277 -15.46 14.77 -1.49
C GLY A 277 -14.73 14.14 -0.29
N MET A 278 -15.00 14.59 0.94
CA MET A 278 -14.32 14.09 2.14
C MET A 278 -14.96 12.84 2.76
N GLN A 279 -16.25 12.55 2.53
CA GLN A 279 -16.93 11.33 3.00
C GLN A 279 -18.02 10.85 2.03
N GLY A 280 -17.84 9.73 1.34
CA GLY A 280 -18.93 9.15 0.53
C GLY A 280 -19.95 8.38 1.36
N LYS A 281 -21.15 8.15 0.81
CA LYS A 281 -22.16 7.29 1.44
C LYS A 281 -21.81 5.83 1.17
N SER A 282 -21.62 5.06 2.23
CA SER A 282 -21.39 3.61 2.12
C SER A 282 -22.63 2.93 1.56
N ARG A 283 -22.46 2.13 0.51
CA ARG A 283 -23.49 1.27 -0.07
C ARG A 283 -22.96 -0.15 -0.20
N GLU A 284 -23.84 -1.09 0.11
CA GLU A 284 -23.59 -2.52 -0.01
C GLU A 284 -24.24 -3.05 -1.29
N PHE A 285 -23.48 -3.82 -2.06
CA PHE A 285 -23.92 -4.49 -3.27
C PHE A 285 -23.68 -5.98 -3.09
N SER A 286 -24.73 -6.78 -3.29
CA SER A 286 -24.66 -8.23 -3.08
C SER A 286 -25.11 -8.97 -4.33
N THR A 287 -24.50 -10.14 -4.55
CA THR A 287 -24.88 -11.04 -5.65
C THR A 287 -26.06 -11.92 -5.26
N ASP A 288 -26.69 -12.54 -6.27
CA ASP A 288 -27.66 -13.60 -6.00
C ASP A 288 -26.96 -14.88 -5.53
N LYS A 289 -27.66 -15.66 -4.69
CA LYS A 289 -27.21 -17.01 -4.30
C LYS A 289 -27.16 -17.91 -5.55
N ILE A 290 -26.05 -18.63 -5.74
CA ILE A 290 -25.90 -19.62 -6.81
C ILE A 290 -25.97 -21.02 -6.20
N THR A 291 -26.78 -21.89 -6.80
CA THR A 291 -26.87 -23.30 -6.44
C THR A 291 -26.36 -24.16 -7.59
N LEU A 292 -25.52 -25.13 -7.25
CA LEU A 292 -24.87 -26.05 -8.19
C LEU A 292 -25.27 -27.49 -7.86
N GLU A 293 -25.47 -28.30 -8.91
CA GLU A 293 -25.76 -29.72 -8.78
C GLU A 293 -24.47 -30.55 -8.88
N ILE A 294 -24.09 -31.24 -7.80
CA ILE A 294 -22.90 -32.11 -7.80
C ILE A 294 -23.31 -33.55 -8.02
N LYS A 295 -23.04 -34.06 -9.22
CA LYS A 295 -23.40 -35.40 -9.66
C LYS A 295 -22.51 -36.44 -8.99
N PRO A 296 -23.04 -37.60 -8.56
CA PRO A 296 -22.20 -38.69 -8.11
C PRO A 296 -21.30 -39.17 -9.26
N LEU A 297 -20.08 -39.63 -8.94
CA LEU A 297 -19.25 -40.34 -9.90
C LEU A 297 -19.96 -41.63 -10.36
N PRO A 298 -19.82 -42.03 -11.64
CA PRO A 298 -20.49 -43.22 -12.15
C PRO A 298 -20.00 -44.49 -11.45
N LYS A 299 -20.79 -45.56 -11.51
CA LYS A 299 -20.36 -46.88 -11.02
C LYS A 299 -19.25 -47.44 -11.92
N GLY A 300 -18.45 -48.38 -11.39
CA GLY A 300 -17.39 -49.05 -12.14
C GLY A 300 -16.03 -48.36 -12.08
N ALA A 301 -15.72 -47.69 -10.98
CA ALA A 301 -14.38 -47.14 -10.76
C ALA A 301 -13.32 -48.26 -10.79
N PRO A 302 -12.17 -48.06 -11.47
CA PRO A 302 -11.03 -48.96 -11.38
C PRO A 302 -10.59 -49.19 -9.92
N ALA A 303 -10.05 -50.37 -9.61
CA ALA A 303 -9.66 -50.73 -8.24
C ALA A 303 -8.54 -49.83 -7.67
N ASP A 304 -7.75 -49.21 -8.54
CA ASP A 304 -6.65 -48.29 -8.23
C ASP A 304 -7.08 -46.80 -8.30
N PHE A 305 -8.37 -46.51 -8.55
CA PHE A 305 -8.88 -45.14 -8.52
C PHE A 305 -8.90 -44.59 -7.09
N SER A 306 -8.21 -43.47 -6.87
CA SER A 306 -8.05 -42.85 -5.54
C SER A 306 -8.69 -41.47 -5.40
N GLY A 307 -9.62 -41.12 -6.30
CA GLY A 307 -10.34 -39.82 -6.23
C GLY A 307 -9.75 -38.71 -7.10
N ALA A 308 -8.78 -39.02 -7.98
CA ALA A 308 -8.24 -38.04 -8.92
C ALA A 308 -9.28 -37.68 -10.01
N VAL A 309 -9.69 -36.41 -10.06
CA VAL A 309 -10.70 -35.91 -11.02
C VAL A 309 -10.11 -34.77 -11.84
N GLY A 310 -10.08 -34.94 -13.16
CA GLY A 310 -9.46 -34.00 -14.07
C GLY A 310 -8.91 -34.68 -15.33
N LYS A 311 -7.91 -34.07 -15.95
CA LYS A 311 -7.22 -34.61 -17.13
C LYS A 311 -5.73 -34.69 -16.86
N TYR A 312 -5.21 -35.91 -16.81
CA TYR A 312 -3.86 -36.16 -16.34
C TYR A 312 -3.03 -36.98 -17.32
N THR A 313 -1.72 -36.84 -17.16
CA THR A 313 -0.65 -37.67 -17.73
C THR A 313 0.23 -38.18 -16.60
N VAL A 314 0.88 -39.33 -16.80
CA VAL A 314 1.76 -39.94 -15.80
C VAL A 314 3.08 -40.35 -16.43
N THR A 315 4.19 -40.03 -15.75
CA THR A 315 5.54 -40.40 -16.16
C THR A 315 6.33 -40.93 -14.98
N ALA A 316 7.28 -41.83 -15.23
CA ALA A 316 8.22 -42.32 -14.24
C ALA A 316 9.66 -42.03 -14.67
N SER A 317 10.53 -41.74 -13.71
CA SER A 317 11.97 -41.52 -13.92
C SER A 317 12.77 -41.96 -12.70
N ALA A 318 14.03 -42.30 -12.89
CA ALA A 318 15.01 -42.43 -11.80
C ALA A 318 16.07 -41.34 -11.91
N ASP A 319 16.70 -40.97 -10.80
CA ASP A 319 17.85 -40.06 -10.79
C ASP A 319 19.07 -40.64 -11.54
N ARG A 320 19.15 -41.97 -11.65
CA ARG A 320 20.15 -42.70 -12.42
C ARG A 320 19.64 -44.08 -12.86
N GLN A 321 20.21 -44.59 -13.95
CA GLN A 321 19.89 -45.91 -14.49
C GLN A 321 20.88 -46.99 -14.02
N ASP A 322 22.08 -46.61 -13.60
CA ASP A 322 23.10 -47.53 -13.10
C ASP A 322 23.26 -47.39 -11.58
N ALA A 323 23.34 -48.52 -10.89
CA ALA A 323 23.54 -48.57 -9.44
C ALA A 323 24.25 -49.86 -9.02
N LYS A 324 24.76 -49.91 -7.79
CA LYS A 324 25.25 -51.16 -7.19
C LYS A 324 24.19 -51.79 -6.28
N THR A 325 24.28 -53.09 -6.04
CA THR A 325 23.46 -53.76 -5.02
C THR A 325 23.60 -53.04 -3.67
N GLY A 326 22.47 -52.74 -3.01
CA GLY A 326 22.44 -51.99 -1.75
C GLY A 326 22.49 -50.46 -1.88
N GLU A 327 22.67 -49.93 -3.08
CA GLU A 327 22.76 -48.48 -3.33
C GLU A 327 21.37 -47.88 -3.61
N ALA A 328 21.01 -46.81 -2.89
CA ALA A 328 19.68 -46.20 -2.97
C ALA A 328 19.47 -45.33 -4.22
N ILE A 329 18.40 -45.57 -4.97
CA ILE A 329 18.02 -44.85 -6.19
C ILE A 329 16.73 -44.06 -5.92
N ASN A 330 16.67 -42.80 -6.35
CA ASN A 330 15.45 -42.01 -6.24
C ASN A 330 14.57 -42.25 -7.46
N PHE A 331 13.47 -42.97 -7.27
CA PHE A 331 12.46 -43.22 -8.29
C PHE A 331 11.30 -42.25 -8.14
N SER A 332 11.01 -41.47 -9.17
CA SER A 332 9.97 -40.45 -9.15
C SER A 332 8.84 -40.79 -10.12
N ILE A 333 7.60 -40.73 -9.63
CA ILE A 333 6.39 -40.74 -10.45
C ILE A 333 5.82 -39.34 -10.48
N THR A 334 5.67 -38.77 -11.67
CA THR A 334 5.08 -37.45 -11.86
C THR A 334 3.71 -37.58 -12.52
N VAL A 335 2.69 -37.08 -11.84
CA VAL A 335 1.34 -36.88 -12.39
C VAL A 335 1.20 -35.41 -12.77
N ALA A 336 0.93 -35.13 -14.05
CA ALA A 336 0.82 -33.76 -14.56
C ALA A 336 -0.49 -33.57 -15.32
N GLY A 337 -1.14 -32.41 -15.18
CA GLY A 337 -2.41 -32.15 -15.86
C GLY A 337 -3.25 -31.05 -15.23
N SER A 338 -4.53 -31.04 -15.59
CA SER A 338 -5.55 -30.09 -15.11
C SER A 338 -6.48 -30.74 -14.10
N GLY A 339 -6.81 -30.03 -13.02
CA GLY A 339 -7.72 -30.50 -11.97
C GLY A 339 -7.15 -30.33 -10.56
N ASN A 340 -7.79 -30.96 -9.56
CA ASN A 340 -7.38 -30.82 -8.16
C ASN A 340 -6.15 -31.67 -7.82
N LEU A 341 -4.96 -31.18 -8.19
CA LEU A 341 -3.68 -31.85 -7.92
C LEU A 341 -3.40 -32.05 -6.41
N LYS A 342 -3.98 -31.24 -5.53
CA LYS A 342 -3.84 -31.41 -4.07
C LYS A 342 -4.47 -32.72 -3.60
N ALA A 343 -5.60 -33.10 -4.19
CA ALA A 343 -6.33 -34.33 -3.88
C ALA A 343 -5.71 -35.60 -4.50
N VAL A 344 -4.78 -35.47 -5.46
CA VAL A 344 -4.12 -36.63 -6.08
C VAL A 344 -3.23 -37.33 -5.05
N THR A 345 -3.48 -38.62 -4.83
CA THR A 345 -2.65 -39.47 -3.96
C THR A 345 -1.57 -40.17 -4.75
N ALA A 346 -0.56 -40.71 -4.06
CA ALA A 346 0.50 -41.49 -4.69
C ALA A 346 -0.09 -42.73 -5.39
N PRO A 347 0.28 -43.03 -6.65
CA PRO A 347 -0.12 -44.26 -7.31
C PRO A 347 0.40 -45.49 -6.55
N LYS A 348 -0.39 -46.56 -6.51
CA LYS A 348 0.03 -47.79 -5.86
C LYS A 348 1.11 -48.46 -6.70
N LEU A 349 2.30 -48.66 -6.12
CA LEU A 349 3.36 -49.40 -6.80
C LEU A 349 2.97 -50.89 -6.93
N PRO A 350 3.30 -51.53 -8.05
CA PRO A 350 3.28 -53.00 -8.15
C PRO A 350 4.32 -53.61 -7.20
N ASP A 351 4.24 -54.92 -6.99
CA ASP A 351 5.26 -55.60 -6.19
C ASP A 351 6.63 -55.51 -6.86
N LEU A 352 7.62 -55.01 -6.12
CA LEU A 352 8.98 -54.77 -6.58
C LEU A 352 9.93 -55.74 -5.86
N ALA A 353 9.79 -57.04 -6.13
CA ALA A 353 10.53 -58.10 -5.44
C ALA A 353 12.07 -57.91 -5.46
N ASP A 354 12.60 -57.30 -6.54
CA ASP A 354 14.03 -57.00 -6.70
C ASP A 354 14.52 -55.80 -5.88
N PHE A 355 13.61 -55.05 -5.25
CA PHE A 355 13.91 -53.81 -4.54
C PHE A 355 13.41 -53.85 -3.09
N LYS A 356 14.07 -53.08 -2.23
CA LYS A 356 13.48 -52.61 -0.97
C LYS A 356 13.00 -51.19 -1.21
N VAL A 357 11.70 -50.96 -1.01
CA VAL A 357 11.04 -49.67 -1.23
C VAL A 357 10.89 -48.96 0.11
N PHE A 358 11.30 -47.70 0.18
CA PHE A 358 11.06 -46.84 1.34
C PHE A 358 10.01 -45.76 1.04
N ASP A 359 9.59 -45.08 2.10
CA ASP A 359 8.47 -44.15 2.12
C ASP A 359 8.54 -43.06 1.05
N THR A 360 7.36 -42.66 0.60
CA THR A 360 7.18 -41.64 -0.43
C THR A 360 7.27 -40.24 0.11
N MET A 361 8.08 -39.39 -0.53
CA MET A 361 7.94 -37.94 -0.40
C MET A 361 7.12 -37.42 -1.58
N SER A 362 6.41 -36.29 -1.40
CA SER A 362 5.69 -35.66 -2.51
C SER A 362 5.99 -34.17 -2.61
N SER A 363 6.09 -33.68 -3.84
CA SER A 363 6.24 -32.26 -4.17
C SER A 363 5.14 -31.85 -5.15
N LEU A 364 4.62 -30.63 -4.99
CA LEU A 364 3.51 -30.10 -5.77
C LEU A 364 3.89 -28.75 -6.38
N ASP A 365 3.82 -28.68 -7.71
CA ASP A 365 3.98 -27.47 -8.51
C ASP A 365 2.63 -27.15 -9.17
N VAL A 366 1.96 -26.10 -8.71
CA VAL A 366 0.66 -25.64 -9.24
C VAL A 366 0.85 -24.34 -10.01
N ARG A 367 0.24 -24.28 -11.20
CA ARG A 367 0.17 -23.12 -12.08
C ARG A 367 -1.30 -22.78 -12.34
N LYS A 368 -1.57 -21.50 -12.51
CA LYS A 368 -2.92 -20.95 -12.68
C LYS A 368 -2.95 -20.21 -14.02
N ASP A 369 -2.93 -20.99 -15.09
CA ASP A 369 -2.84 -20.48 -16.46
C ASP A 369 -4.24 -20.40 -17.08
N GLY A 370 -4.65 -19.20 -17.52
CA GLY A 370 -5.91 -19.03 -18.28
C GLY A 370 -7.17 -19.49 -17.53
N ASP A 371 -7.24 -19.24 -16.21
CA ASP A 371 -8.33 -19.68 -15.31
C ASP A 371 -8.41 -21.18 -15.05
N LEU A 372 -7.42 -21.97 -15.49
CA LEU A 372 -7.36 -23.41 -15.25
C LEU A 372 -6.27 -23.73 -14.22
N ILE A 373 -6.60 -24.57 -13.24
CA ILE A 373 -5.60 -25.09 -12.31
C ILE A 373 -4.88 -26.24 -13.00
N ASN A 374 -3.62 -25.98 -13.31
CA ASN A 374 -2.70 -26.91 -13.96
C ASN A 374 -1.50 -27.16 -13.07
N GLY A 375 -0.71 -28.18 -13.38
CA GLY A 375 0.55 -28.39 -12.70
C GLY A 375 1.01 -29.83 -12.73
N LYS A 376 1.87 -30.15 -11.78
CA LYS A 376 2.40 -31.50 -11.58
C LYS A 376 2.61 -31.82 -10.11
N LYS A 377 2.29 -33.05 -9.72
CA LYS A 377 2.61 -33.63 -8.43
C LYS A 377 3.59 -34.77 -8.63
N THR A 378 4.74 -34.70 -7.96
CA THR A 378 5.80 -35.71 -8.06
C THR A 378 5.89 -36.48 -6.75
N PHE A 379 5.84 -37.80 -6.84
CA PHE A 379 6.01 -38.74 -5.74
C PHE A 379 7.36 -39.42 -5.88
N THR A 380 8.25 -39.25 -4.92
CA THR A 380 9.60 -39.82 -4.93
C THR A 380 9.69 -40.95 -3.92
N TYR A 381 10.10 -42.13 -4.39
CA TYR A 381 10.34 -43.36 -3.65
C TYR A 381 11.84 -43.63 -3.65
N ILE A 382 12.37 -44.17 -2.56
CA ILE A 382 13.74 -44.67 -2.53
C ILE A 382 13.71 -46.17 -2.79
N LEU A 383 14.36 -46.59 -3.88
CA LEU A 383 14.50 -47.99 -4.27
C LEU A 383 15.91 -48.47 -3.98
N VAL A 384 16.06 -49.54 -3.20
CA VAL A 384 17.36 -50.18 -2.93
C VAL A 384 17.39 -51.56 -3.60
N PRO A 385 18.22 -51.77 -4.64
CA PRO A 385 18.31 -53.06 -5.32
C PRO A 385 18.87 -54.17 -4.43
N ARG A 386 18.23 -55.34 -4.46
CA ARG A 386 18.60 -56.52 -3.64
C ARG A 386 19.61 -57.45 -4.31
N ALA A 387 19.67 -57.43 -5.65
CA ALA A 387 20.54 -58.31 -6.43
C ALA A 387 21.10 -57.59 -7.65
N ALA A 388 22.27 -58.04 -8.12
CA ALA A 388 22.88 -57.58 -9.37
C ALA A 388 22.11 -58.08 -10.61
N GLY A 389 22.37 -57.45 -11.76
CA GLY A 389 21.75 -57.74 -13.06
C GLY A 389 20.88 -56.59 -13.57
N SER A 390 20.28 -56.78 -14.75
CA SER A 390 19.27 -55.85 -15.26
C SER A 390 17.98 -56.03 -14.48
N LYS A 391 17.56 -54.98 -13.77
CA LYS A 391 16.34 -54.94 -12.96
C LYS A 391 15.33 -54.02 -13.63
N THR A 392 14.06 -54.39 -13.61
CA THR A 392 13.01 -53.59 -14.24
C THR A 392 12.01 -53.12 -13.18
N VAL A 393 11.75 -51.82 -13.16
CA VAL A 393 10.58 -51.26 -12.49
C VAL A 393 9.42 -51.32 -13.49
N PRO A 394 8.41 -52.18 -13.29
CA PRO A 394 7.30 -52.31 -14.22
C PRO A 394 6.47 -51.01 -14.29
N ALA A 395 5.66 -50.92 -15.34
CA ALA A 395 4.75 -49.80 -15.54
C ALA A 395 3.80 -49.63 -14.34
N VAL A 396 3.64 -48.39 -13.88
CA VAL A 396 2.74 -48.05 -12.77
C VAL A 396 1.46 -47.47 -13.34
N THR A 397 0.33 -48.05 -12.97
CA THR A 397 -1.01 -47.58 -13.39
C THR A 397 -1.46 -46.41 -12.53
N PHE A 398 -2.06 -45.42 -13.17
CA PHE A 398 -2.74 -44.30 -12.55
C PHE A 398 -4.13 -44.15 -13.16
N SER A 399 -5.15 -44.27 -12.30
CA SER A 399 -6.55 -44.16 -12.69
C SER A 399 -7.17 -42.86 -12.19
N PHE A 400 -7.89 -42.17 -13.08
CA PHE A 400 -8.57 -40.91 -12.80
C PHE A 400 -9.92 -40.85 -13.50
N PHE A 401 -10.80 -39.98 -13.02
CA PHE A 401 -12.07 -39.69 -13.69
C PHE A 401 -11.91 -38.43 -14.56
N GLU A 402 -12.24 -38.52 -15.84
CA GLU A 402 -12.20 -37.39 -16.78
C GLU A 402 -13.62 -36.80 -16.93
N PRO A 403 -13.90 -35.61 -16.37
CA PRO A 403 -15.25 -35.05 -16.36
C PRO A 403 -15.82 -34.76 -17.74
N GLU A 404 -14.98 -34.33 -18.69
CA GLU A 404 -15.39 -34.01 -20.07
C GLU A 404 -16.01 -35.22 -20.79
N SER A 405 -15.43 -36.42 -20.60
CA SER A 405 -15.94 -37.64 -21.20
C SER A 405 -16.91 -38.40 -20.29
N GLY A 406 -17.00 -38.02 -19.02
CA GLY A 406 -17.81 -38.70 -18.00
C GLY A 406 -17.36 -40.13 -17.72
N ARG A 407 -16.08 -40.45 -17.97
CA ARG A 407 -15.55 -41.82 -17.90
C ARG A 407 -14.28 -41.90 -17.07
N TYR A 408 -14.06 -43.05 -16.45
CA TYR A 408 -12.78 -43.41 -15.86
C TYR A 408 -11.76 -43.70 -16.95
N ARG A 409 -10.52 -43.25 -16.73
CA ARG A 409 -9.36 -43.57 -17.54
C ARG A 409 -8.25 -44.13 -16.68
N SER A 410 -7.53 -45.10 -17.22
CA SER A 410 -6.33 -45.66 -16.62
C SER A 410 -5.19 -45.46 -17.61
N ILE A 411 -4.14 -44.78 -17.16
CA ILE A 411 -2.91 -44.55 -17.92
C ILE A 411 -1.76 -45.21 -17.18
N GLN A 412 -0.65 -45.50 -17.86
CA GLN A 412 0.49 -46.18 -17.26
C GLN A 412 1.79 -45.46 -17.59
N THR A 413 2.75 -45.52 -16.68
CA THR A 413 4.12 -45.08 -16.95
C THR A 413 4.81 -46.06 -17.89
N LYS A 414 5.95 -45.66 -18.47
CA LYS A 414 6.84 -46.62 -19.11
C LYS A 414 7.53 -47.47 -18.03
N ALA A 415 7.80 -48.74 -18.35
CA ALA A 415 8.70 -49.55 -17.53
C ALA A 415 10.12 -48.98 -17.60
N LEU A 416 10.84 -49.03 -16.49
CA LEU A 416 12.18 -48.48 -16.36
C LEU A 416 13.19 -49.59 -16.08
N ALA A 417 14.16 -49.76 -16.98
CA ALA A 417 15.27 -50.68 -16.77
C ALA A 417 16.39 -49.98 -15.98
N LEU A 418 16.93 -50.69 -14.99
CA LEU A 418 18.03 -50.27 -14.13
C LEU A 418 19.13 -51.33 -14.21
N ASN A 419 20.37 -50.91 -14.48
CA ASN A 419 21.52 -51.79 -14.49
C ASN A 419 22.14 -51.84 -13.10
N VAL A 420 22.05 -52.99 -12.45
CA VAL A 420 22.57 -53.18 -11.10
C VAL A 420 23.88 -53.95 -11.15
N ALA A 421 24.99 -53.27 -10.93
CA ALA A 421 26.28 -53.91 -10.76
C ALA A 421 26.36 -54.64 -9.41
N LYS A 422 27.19 -55.68 -9.34
CA LYS A 422 27.45 -56.38 -8.08
C LYS A 422 28.06 -55.40 -7.07
N GLY A 423 27.35 -55.17 -5.96
CA GLY A 423 27.90 -54.42 -4.83
C GLY A 423 29.09 -55.18 -4.22
N GLY A 424 30.19 -54.49 -3.99
CA GLY A 424 31.34 -55.05 -3.29
C GLY A 424 31.11 -55.05 -1.79
N GLN A 425 30.88 -56.23 -1.22
CA GLN A 425 30.74 -56.52 0.22
C GLN A 425 29.58 -55.80 0.93
N GLU A 426 29.12 -56.43 2.00
CA GLU A 426 27.91 -56.12 2.77
C GLU A 426 27.72 -54.62 3.05
N ALA A 427 26.47 -54.18 2.99
CA ALA A 427 26.08 -52.89 3.54
C ALA A 427 26.62 -52.81 4.97
N LYS A 428 27.62 -51.94 5.20
CA LYS A 428 28.01 -51.54 6.55
C LYS A 428 26.76 -50.95 7.20
N SER A 429 26.15 -51.73 8.07
CA SER A 429 25.18 -51.24 9.04
C SER A 429 25.89 -50.17 9.87
N VAL A 430 25.51 -48.92 9.64
CA VAL A 430 25.89 -47.82 10.52
C VAL A 430 25.09 -48.02 11.81
N TYR A 431 25.67 -48.75 12.75
CA TYR A 431 25.23 -48.70 14.14
C TYR A 431 25.76 -47.41 14.74
N PHE A 432 24.87 -46.47 15.04
CA PHE A 432 25.18 -45.37 15.96
C PHE A 432 25.37 -45.97 17.35
N ASN A 433 26.61 -46.10 17.78
CA ASN A 433 26.94 -46.41 19.17
C ASN A 433 27.14 -45.07 19.90
N PRO A 434 26.31 -44.70 20.91
CA PRO A 434 26.39 -43.38 21.57
C PRO A 434 27.59 -43.23 22.52
N SER A 435 28.46 -44.23 22.61
CA SER A 435 29.49 -44.32 23.65
C SER A 435 30.80 -44.81 23.04
N GLY A 436 31.63 -43.90 22.56
CA GLY A 436 32.98 -44.21 22.07
C GLY A 436 33.62 -43.05 21.33
N ALA A 437 34.82 -42.66 21.77
CA ALA A 437 35.57 -41.50 21.30
C ALA A 437 35.76 -41.45 19.77
N ALA A 438 35.72 -40.23 19.22
CA ALA A 438 35.83 -39.94 17.80
C ALA A 438 37.11 -40.50 17.15
N PRO A 439 37.04 -41.12 15.94
CA PRO A 439 38.24 -41.44 15.17
C PRO A 439 38.82 -40.18 14.53
N GLN A 440 40.14 -40.04 14.59
CA GLN A 440 40.88 -38.97 13.92
C GLN A 440 40.80 -39.12 12.39
N VAL A 441 40.46 -38.01 11.73
CA VAL A 441 40.49 -37.88 10.27
C VAL A 441 41.93 -37.63 9.83
N THR A 442 42.56 -38.63 9.22
CA THR A 442 43.77 -38.45 8.41
C THR A 442 43.36 -37.85 7.06
N ALA A 443 43.60 -36.55 6.91
CA ALA A 443 43.48 -35.86 5.63
C ALA A 443 44.61 -36.31 4.69
N SER A 444 44.28 -37.14 3.70
CA SER A 444 45.15 -37.39 2.55
C SER A 444 45.09 -36.15 1.64
N GLY A 445 46.25 -35.55 1.41
CA GLY A 445 46.42 -34.29 0.69
C GLY A 445 46.38 -34.43 -0.83
N SER A 446 46.28 -33.25 -1.44
CA SER A 446 46.26 -32.92 -2.87
C SER A 446 44.93 -33.17 -3.59
N ASP A 447 44.09 -32.13 -3.69
CA ASP A 447 43.75 -31.51 -4.99
C ASP A 447 42.72 -30.37 -4.85
N ILE A 448 43.12 -29.22 -4.28
CA ILE A 448 42.42 -27.95 -4.54
C ILE A 448 43.48 -26.85 -4.72
N ARG A 449 43.59 -26.34 -5.94
CA ARG A 449 44.40 -25.15 -6.27
C ARG A 449 43.79 -23.90 -5.62
N TYR A 450 44.64 -23.14 -4.93
CA TYR A 450 44.35 -21.83 -4.38
C TYR A 450 44.18 -20.80 -5.52
N VAL A 451 42.95 -20.34 -5.75
CA VAL A 451 42.69 -19.14 -6.56
C VAL A 451 42.88 -17.93 -5.65
N SER A 452 43.76 -17.02 -6.06
CA SER A 452 44.12 -15.80 -5.36
C SER A 452 42.94 -14.84 -5.17
N ASP A 453 42.64 -14.50 -3.92
CA ASP A 453 41.77 -13.37 -3.55
C ASP A 453 42.55 -12.06 -3.62
N VAL A 454 42.37 -11.30 -4.69
CA VAL A 454 42.42 -9.83 -4.59
C VAL A 454 41.02 -9.34 -4.93
N PRO A 455 40.20 -8.96 -3.94
CA PRO A 455 38.90 -8.41 -4.23
C PRO A 455 39.12 -7.07 -4.92
N ARG A 456 38.82 -7.03 -6.23
CA ARG A 456 38.69 -5.76 -6.94
C ARG A 456 37.56 -5.01 -6.25
N ALA A 457 37.91 -3.97 -5.51
CA ALA A 457 36.95 -3.16 -4.80
C ALA A 457 35.96 -2.62 -5.84
N GLY A 458 34.67 -2.90 -5.67
CA GLY A 458 33.65 -2.51 -6.64
C GLY A 458 33.63 -0.99 -6.85
N PRO A 459 32.90 -0.49 -7.86
CA PRO A 459 32.87 0.95 -8.23
C PRO A 459 32.50 1.91 -7.07
N VAL A 460 31.92 1.39 -6.00
CA VAL A 460 31.61 2.12 -4.75
C VAL A 460 32.88 2.49 -3.97
N ALA A 461 33.90 1.64 -3.98
CA ALA A 461 35.17 1.89 -3.28
C ALA A 461 36.03 2.94 -4.00
N ASP A 462 36.09 2.89 -5.34
CA ASP A 462 36.78 3.90 -6.16
C ASP A 462 36.13 5.30 -6.00
N SER A 463 34.81 5.33 -5.80
CA SER A 463 34.06 6.58 -5.56
C SER A 463 34.33 7.16 -4.16
N ALA A 464 34.57 6.32 -3.15
CA ALA A 464 34.89 6.75 -1.79
C ALA A 464 36.27 7.42 -1.71
N ASP A 465 37.25 6.90 -2.46
CA ASP A 465 38.59 7.50 -2.56
C ASP A 465 38.57 8.86 -3.28
N GLY A 466 37.67 9.06 -4.25
CA GLY A 466 37.48 10.35 -4.91
C GLY A 466 36.99 11.46 -3.97
N ILE A 467 36.10 11.12 -3.05
CA ILE A 467 35.52 12.07 -2.08
C ILE A 467 36.58 12.50 -1.05
N ASN A 468 37.44 11.58 -0.60
CA ASN A 468 38.51 11.86 0.36
C ASN A 468 39.65 12.73 -0.20
N ARG A 469 39.71 12.93 -1.52
CA ARG A 469 40.70 13.81 -2.18
C ARG A 469 40.21 15.25 -2.34
N LEU A 470 38.96 15.55 -1.98
CA LEU A 470 38.44 16.91 -2.06
C LEU A 470 39.13 17.82 -1.03
N PRO A 471 39.28 19.13 -1.32
CA PRO A 471 39.84 20.07 -0.36
C PRO A 471 39.05 20.09 0.95
N GLN A 472 39.75 20.15 2.09
CA GLN A 472 39.13 20.03 3.41
C GLN A 472 38.00 21.04 3.70
N TRP A 473 38.06 22.23 3.09
CA TRP A 473 37.02 23.26 3.23
C TRP A 473 35.68 22.84 2.59
N LEU A 474 35.69 21.95 1.59
CA LEU A 474 34.47 21.47 0.93
C LEU A 474 33.70 20.50 1.82
N HIS A 475 34.38 19.82 2.74
CA HIS A 475 33.72 19.00 3.77
C HIS A 475 32.97 19.83 4.82
N LEU A 476 33.27 21.13 4.93
CA LEU A 476 32.55 22.05 5.83
C LEU A 476 31.24 22.58 5.22
N PHE A 477 31.04 22.43 3.90
CA PHE A 477 29.88 22.95 3.19
C PHE A 477 28.53 22.47 3.76
N PRO A 478 28.32 21.17 4.09
CA PRO A 478 27.06 20.70 4.68
C PRO A 478 26.75 21.35 6.05
N ALA A 479 27.79 21.60 6.85
CA ALA A 479 27.65 22.26 8.15
C ALA A 479 27.23 23.73 8.00
N VAL A 480 27.83 24.44 7.02
CA VAL A 480 27.44 25.81 6.68
C VAL A 480 25.99 25.86 6.17
N LEU A 481 25.57 24.90 5.36
CA LEU A 481 24.20 24.81 4.84
C LEU A 481 23.18 24.54 5.96
N LEU A 482 23.51 23.69 6.94
CA LEU A 482 22.68 23.47 8.13
C LEU A 482 22.58 24.72 9.01
N LEU A 483 23.68 25.43 9.24
CA LEU A 483 23.66 26.70 9.97
C LEU A 483 22.79 27.75 9.26
N CYS A 484 22.89 27.81 7.93
CA CYS A 484 22.11 28.74 7.11
C CYS A 484 20.61 28.42 7.18
N THR A 485 20.21 27.15 7.00
CA THR A 485 18.80 26.71 7.09
C THR A 485 18.23 26.88 8.49
N PHE A 486 19.01 26.61 9.54
CA PHE A 486 18.64 26.88 10.93
C PHE A 486 18.34 28.38 11.13
N TRP A 487 19.25 29.26 10.70
CA TRP A 487 19.07 30.70 10.80
C TRP A 487 17.88 31.21 9.99
N LEU A 488 17.70 30.71 8.76
CA LEU A 488 16.54 31.03 7.91
C LEU A 488 15.23 30.61 8.57
N SER A 489 15.17 29.42 9.16
CA SER A 489 13.98 28.94 9.88
C SER A 489 13.68 29.80 11.10
N ARG A 490 14.71 30.22 11.84
CA ARG A 490 14.56 31.07 13.03
C ARG A 490 14.10 32.48 12.65
N PHE A 491 14.64 33.01 11.55
CA PHE A 491 14.24 34.29 10.98
C PHE A 491 12.79 34.25 10.48
N ASN A 492 12.38 33.19 9.77
CA ASN A 492 11.00 33.01 9.30
C ASN A 492 10.00 32.86 10.46
N ARG A 493 10.38 32.14 11.53
CA ARG A 493 9.58 32.07 12.76
C ARG A 493 9.47 33.43 13.44
N PHE A 494 10.56 34.20 13.48
CA PHE A 494 10.54 35.57 14.02
C PHE A 494 9.62 36.50 13.18
N LYS A 495 9.64 36.35 11.86
CA LYS A 495 8.73 37.06 10.93
C LYS A 495 7.25 36.72 11.18
N SER A 496 6.96 35.43 11.31
CA SER A 496 5.59 34.92 11.53
C SER A 496 5.04 35.27 12.91
N ALA A 497 5.90 35.38 13.92
CA ALA A 497 5.51 35.77 15.29
C ALA A 497 5.24 37.27 15.45
N ASN A 498 5.77 38.13 14.57
CA ASN A 498 5.63 39.59 14.65
C ASN A 498 5.08 40.20 13.35
N PRO A 499 3.92 39.76 12.84
CA PRO A 499 3.42 40.17 11.52
C PRO A 499 3.23 41.69 11.41
N LEU A 500 2.79 42.35 12.48
CA LEU A 500 2.61 43.81 12.52
C LEU A 500 3.93 44.58 12.40
N LEU A 501 5.03 44.07 12.97
CA LEU A 501 6.34 44.72 12.89
C LEU A 501 6.88 44.71 11.46
N PHE A 502 6.66 43.62 10.73
CA PHE A 502 7.13 43.48 9.35
C PHE A 502 6.26 44.27 8.38
N ARG A 503 4.94 44.26 8.54
CA ARG A 503 4.02 45.16 7.82
C ARG A 503 4.38 46.62 8.03
N PHE A 504 4.59 47.04 9.28
CA PHE A 504 5.03 48.40 9.61
C PHE A 504 6.34 48.82 8.91
N ARG A 505 7.32 47.90 8.83
CA ARG A 505 8.61 48.16 8.17
C ARG A 505 8.52 48.14 6.64
N GLN A 506 7.66 47.30 6.08
CA GLN A 506 7.51 47.08 4.65
C GLN A 506 6.61 48.14 3.99
N ALA A 507 5.65 48.71 4.73
CA ALA A 507 4.69 49.70 4.24
C ALA A 507 5.31 50.86 3.45
N ARG A 508 6.47 51.39 3.86
CA ARG A 508 7.18 52.44 3.10
C ARG A 508 7.65 51.95 1.73
N GLY A 509 8.17 50.74 1.68
CA GLY A 509 8.69 50.13 0.45
C GLY A 509 7.57 49.77 -0.52
N GLU A 510 6.42 49.34 0.00
CA GLU A 510 5.21 49.08 -0.80
C GLU A 510 4.63 50.39 -1.35
N ALA A 511 4.39 51.39 -0.51
CA ALA A 511 3.92 52.70 -0.96
C ALA A 511 4.84 53.35 -2.01
N ALA A 512 6.16 53.18 -1.89
CA ALA A 512 7.11 53.67 -2.89
C ALA A 512 7.02 52.91 -4.23
N ARG A 513 6.71 51.61 -4.21
CA ARG A 513 6.45 50.82 -5.43
C ARG A 513 5.15 51.25 -6.10
N ASP A 514 4.08 51.39 -5.32
CA ASP A 514 2.77 51.77 -5.82
C ASP A 514 2.77 53.21 -6.37
N LEU A 515 3.57 54.12 -5.78
CA LEU A 515 3.80 55.46 -6.32
C LEU A 515 4.49 55.44 -7.69
N ALA A 516 5.47 54.55 -7.89
CA ALA A 516 6.13 54.38 -9.19
C ALA A 516 5.19 53.78 -10.24
N GLU A 517 4.36 52.82 -9.85
CA GLU A 517 3.32 52.25 -10.72
C GLU A 517 2.22 53.26 -11.06
N THR A 518 1.80 54.07 -10.09
CA THR A 518 0.90 55.20 -10.30
C THR A 518 1.46 56.17 -11.34
N GLU A 519 2.75 56.51 -11.26
CA GLU A 519 3.39 57.39 -12.23
C GLU A 519 3.36 56.78 -13.65
N ALA A 520 3.54 55.46 -13.77
CA ALA A 520 3.41 54.75 -15.04
C ALA A 520 1.97 54.78 -15.58
N LEU A 521 0.96 54.57 -14.73
CA LEU A 521 -0.46 54.64 -15.12
C LEU A 521 -0.87 56.06 -15.58
N ILE A 522 -0.36 57.09 -14.90
CA ILE A 522 -0.56 58.49 -15.29
C ILE A 522 0.08 58.76 -16.67
N LYS A 523 1.29 58.25 -16.92
CA LYS A 523 1.96 58.38 -18.24
C LYS A 523 1.21 57.64 -19.35
N ALA A 524 0.56 56.53 -19.00
CA ALA A 524 -0.26 55.74 -19.92
C ALA A 524 -1.68 56.33 -20.14
N GLY A 525 -2.00 57.50 -19.56
CA GLY A 525 -3.32 58.13 -19.69
C GLY A 525 -4.44 57.48 -18.86
N LYS A 526 -4.11 56.52 -17.99
CA LYS A 526 -5.05 55.76 -17.16
C LYS A 526 -5.25 56.44 -15.80
N THR A 527 -5.82 57.64 -15.80
CA THR A 527 -5.93 58.48 -14.60
C THR A 527 -6.83 57.90 -13.51
N ALA A 528 -7.95 57.28 -13.89
CA ALA A 528 -8.86 56.65 -12.92
C ALA A 528 -8.22 55.44 -12.21
N GLU A 529 -7.50 54.59 -12.95
CA GLU A 529 -6.73 53.47 -12.38
C GLU A 529 -5.62 53.98 -11.45
N ALA A 530 -4.92 55.05 -11.84
CA ALA A 530 -3.88 55.67 -11.03
C ALA A 530 -4.42 56.23 -9.70
N VAL A 531 -5.58 56.90 -9.71
CA VAL A 531 -6.22 57.43 -8.50
C VAL A 531 -6.67 56.31 -7.57
N SER A 532 -7.21 55.21 -8.10
CA SER A 532 -7.57 54.05 -7.29
C SER A 532 -6.38 53.39 -6.65
N LEU A 533 -5.29 53.18 -7.39
CA LEU A 533 -4.05 52.63 -6.84
C LEU A 533 -3.46 53.53 -5.74
N LEU A 534 -3.48 54.85 -5.93
CA LEU A 534 -3.05 55.82 -4.90
C LEU A 534 -3.90 55.73 -3.63
N TYR A 535 -5.22 55.63 -3.77
CA TYR A 535 -6.13 55.51 -2.64
C TYR A 535 -5.88 54.21 -1.88
N ASP A 536 -5.82 53.07 -2.57
CA ASP A 536 -5.58 51.76 -1.95
C ASP A 536 -4.22 51.72 -1.25
N SER A 537 -3.16 52.21 -1.90
CA SER A 537 -1.81 52.29 -1.33
C SER A 537 -1.77 53.17 -0.08
N PHE A 538 -2.45 54.33 -0.10
CA PHE A 538 -2.55 55.22 1.06
C PHE A 538 -3.28 54.55 2.23
N MET A 539 -4.38 53.84 1.96
CA MET A 539 -5.13 53.09 2.96
C MET A 539 -4.31 51.95 3.57
N ASP A 540 -3.62 51.17 2.73
CA ASP A 540 -2.75 50.07 3.15
C ASP A 540 -1.57 50.58 3.99
N TYR A 541 -0.94 51.67 3.56
CA TYR A 541 0.14 52.33 4.29
C TYR A 541 -0.32 52.74 5.70
N LEU A 542 -1.45 53.43 5.82
CA LEU A 542 -1.97 53.84 7.12
C LEU A 542 -2.44 52.65 7.97
N SER A 543 -3.07 51.65 7.36
CA SER A 543 -3.44 50.39 8.01
C SER A 543 -2.22 49.70 8.63
N ASP A 544 -1.12 49.62 7.89
CA ASP A 544 0.11 48.97 8.33
C ASP A 544 0.87 49.78 9.38
N LYS A 545 0.85 51.11 9.31
CA LYS A 545 1.44 51.98 10.33
C LYS A 545 0.63 52.00 11.63
N CYS A 546 -0.70 51.98 11.53
CA CYS A 546 -1.60 51.97 12.67
C CYS A 546 -1.83 50.56 13.23
N GLY A 547 -1.50 49.50 12.49
CA GLY A 547 -1.80 48.11 12.84
C GLY A 547 -3.30 47.82 12.96
N ILE A 548 -4.12 48.56 12.19
CA ILE A 548 -5.59 48.44 12.14
C ILE A 548 -5.93 47.99 10.72
N LYS A 549 -6.78 46.97 10.57
CA LYS A 549 -7.21 46.51 9.24
C LYS A 549 -7.90 47.64 8.47
N VAL A 550 -7.65 47.74 7.16
CA VAL A 550 -8.29 48.73 6.25
C VAL A 550 -9.80 48.81 6.43
N SER A 551 -10.49 47.66 6.53
CA SER A 551 -11.95 47.62 6.71
C SER A 551 -12.47 48.23 8.02
N ALA A 552 -11.60 48.39 9.02
CA ALA A 552 -11.92 49.01 10.31
C ALA A 552 -11.30 50.41 10.45
N LEU A 553 -10.57 50.88 9.44
CA LEU A 553 -9.84 52.13 9.44
C LEU A 553 -10.80 53.29 9.11
N THR A 554 -10.74 54.33 9.93
CA THR A 554 -11.41 55.61 9.68
C THR A 554 -10.41 56.72 9.96
N ILE A 555 -10.59 57.91 9.38
CA ILE A 555 -9.71 59.07 9.63
C ILE A 555 -9.50 59.27 11.14
N LYS A 556 -10.61 59.26 11.91
CA LYS A 556 -10.57 59.41 13.37
C LYS A 556 -9.70 58.33 14.06
N LYS A 557 -9.89 57.06 13.70
CA LYS A 557 -9.13 55.94 14.28
C LYS A 557 -7.66 55.95 13.86
N ALA A 558 -7.36 56.33 12.62
CA ALA A 558 -5.99 56.47 12.13
C ALA A 558 -5.25 57.58 12.89
N VAL A 559 -5.86 58.75 13.02
CA VAL A 559 -5.30 59.88 13.77
C VAL A 559 -5.10 59.54 15.25
N GLU A 560 -6.09 58.92 15.89
CA GLU A 560 -5.99 58.49 17.30
C GLU A 560 -4.86 57.46 17.48
N ALA A 561 -4.76 56.46 16.60
CA ALA A 561 -3.71 55.45 16.66
C ALA A 561 -2.30 56.05 16.44
N ILE A 562 -2.17 57.02 15.53
CA ILE A 562 -0.91 57.72 15.28
C ILE A 562 -0.51 58.57 16.50
N LYS A 563 -1.44 59.37 17.05
CA LYS A 563 -1.18 60.19 18.26
C LYS A 563 -0.80 59.32 19.46
N GLN A 564 -1.47 58.18 19.64
CA GLN A 564 -1.24 57.28 20.76
C GLN A 564 0.07 56.50 20.66
N ARG A 565 0.43 55.99 19.47
CA ARG A 565 1.64 55.18 19.27
C ARG A 565 2.90 56.00 19.01
N PHE A 566 2.76 57.21 18.47
CA PHE A 566 3.87 58.04 18.01
C PHE A 566 3.67 59.49 18.44
N PRO A 567 3.94 59.82 19.72
CA PRO A 567 3.74 61.17 20.27
C PRO A 567 4.65 62.23 19.63
N GLY A 568 5.69 61.83 18.88
CA GLY A 568 6.58 62.71 18.13
C GLY A 568 6.04 63.18 16.76
N VAL A 569 4.84 62.75 16.35
CA VAL A 569 4.20 63.20 15.10
C VAL A 569 3.54 64.56 15.32
N GLY A 570 3.88 65.55 14.48
CA GLY A 570 3.37 66.91 14.61
C GLY A 570 1.93 67.06 14.13
N GLU A 571 1.19 68.05 14.64
CA GLU A 571 -0.18 68.37 14.19
C GLU A 571 -0.24 68.69 12.68
N ARG A 572 0.87 69.17 12.09
CA ARG A 572 0.99 69.39 10.64
C ARG A 572 0.82 68.09 9.86
N SER A 573 1.53 67.02 10.22
CA SER A 573 1.45 65.72 9.53
C SER A 573 0.04 65.12 9.64
N ILE A 574 -0.65 65.38 10.75
CA ILE A 574 -2.02 64.90 11.00
C ILE A 574 -3.04 65.64 10.14
N ALA A 575 -2.87 66.96 9.98
CA ALA A 575 -3.67 67.76 9.06
C ALA A 575 -3.48 67.28 7.61
N GLU A 576 -2.23 67.05 7.19
CA GLU A 576 -1.88 66.58 5.83
C GLU A 576 -2.44 65.17 5.56
N ILE A 577 -2.43 64.26 6.54
CA ILE A 577 -3.10 62.95 6.43
C ILE A 577 -4.59 63.14 6.15
N SER A 578 -5.26 64.04 6.89
CA SER A 578 -6.71 64.24 6.79
C SER A 578 -7.10 64.91 5.46
N GLU A 579 -6.30 65.88 5.01
CA GLU A 579 -6.49 66.56 3.72
C GLU A 579 -6.28 65.58 2.56
N LEU A 580 -5.18 64.82 2.56
CA LEU A 580 -4.87 63.88 1.50
C LEU A 580 -5.90 62.74 1.44
N TRP A 581 -6.34 62.22 2.59
CA TRP A 581 -7.39 61.21 2.65
C TRP A 581 -8.66 61.71 1.97
N SER A 582 -9.16 62.89 2.35
CA SER A 582 -10.38 63.47 1.79
C SER A 582 -10.26 63.73 0.29
N ALA A 583 -9.08 64.18 -0.16
CA ALA A 583 -8.81 64.48 -1.56
C ALA A 583 -8.71 63.23 -2.45
N LEU A 584 -8.17 62.12 -1.92
CA LEU A 584 -8.11 60.82 -2.60
C LEU A 584 -9.48 60.12 -2.59
N GLU A 585 -10.18 60.12 -1.46
CA GLU A 585 -11.49 59.50 -1.29
C GLU A 585 -12.52 60.11 -2.27
N LEU A 586 -12.58 61.44 -2.34
CA LEU A 586 -13.47 62.15 -3.27
C LEU A 586 -13.24 61.71 -4.74
N ARG A 587 -11.98 61.58 -5.17
CA ARG A 587 -11.64 61.27 -6.56
C ARG A 587 -11.73 59.78 -6.88
N HIS A 588 -11.51 58.92 -5.88
CA HIS A 588 -11.69 57.48 -6.03
C HIS A 588 -13.17 57.13 -6.22
N PHE A 589 -14.06 57.75 -5.44
CA PHE A 589 -15.50 57.49 -5.49
C PHE A 589 -16.28 58.37 -6.50
N ALA A 590 -15.67 59.43 -7.04
CA ALA A 590 -16.22 60.24 -8.13
C ALA A 590 -15.23 60.35 -9.33
N PRO A 591 -15.12 59.31 -10.18
CA PRO A 591 -14.11 59.21 -11.23
C PRO A 591 -14.21 60.31 -12.31
N SER A 592 -15.39 60.91 -12.49
CA SER A 592 -15.61 62.02 -13.44
C SER A 592 -14.92 63.32 -13.07
N ALA A 593 -14.34 63.43 -11.85
CA ALA A 593 -13.57 64.58 -11.38
C ALA A 593 -12.04 64.36 -11.42
N ALA A 594 -11.57 63.24 -12.00
CA ALA A 594 -10.15 62.86 -12.01
C ALA A 594 -9.38 63.45 -13.21
N GLU A 595 -8.98 64.72 -13.11
CA GLU A 595 -8.06 65.33 -14.09
C GLU A 595 -6.61 64.80 -13.94
N PRO A 596 -5.85 64.63 -15.05
CA PRO A 596 -4.48 64.13 -15.02
C PRO A 596 -3.50 64.94 -14.16
N GLU A 597 -3.65 66.27 -14.13
CA GLU A 597 -2.83 67.15 -13.29
C GLU A 597 -3.11 66.92 -11.80
N GLY A 598 -4.39 66.73 -11.43
CA GLY A 598 -4.79 66.42 -10.06
C GLY A 598 -4.23 65.09 -9.53
N ALA A 599 -4.14 64.05 -10.37
CA ALA A 599 -3.57 62.77 -9.96
C ALA A 599 -2.05 62.86 -9.70
N ARG A 600 -1.31 63.65 -10.50
CA ARG A 600 0.12 63.89 -10.30
C ARG A 600 0.40 64.66 -9.01
N ASP A 601 -0.41 65.67 -8.72
CA ASP A 601 -0.24 66.47 -7.51
C ASP A 601 -0.56 65.68 -6.24
N LEU A 602 -1.56 64.81 -6.28
CA LEU A 602 -1.86 63.90 -5.19
C LEU A 602 -0.75 62.86 -4.95
N ALA A 603 -0.17 62.29 -6.01
CA ALA A 603 0.98 61.39 -5.89
C ALA A 603 2.19 62.10 -5.24
N LYS A 604 2.46 63.35 -5.62
CA LYS A 604 3.52 64.18 -5.00
C LYS A 604 3.24 64.47 -3.53
N LYS A 605 2.00 64.90 -3.20
CA LYS A 605 1.57 65.12 -1.81
C LYS A 605 1.73 63.86 -0.97
N TYR A 606 1.31 62.71 -1.49
CA TYR A 606 1.46 61.42 -0.82
C TYR A 606 2.92 61.06 -0.58
N SER A 607 3.78 61.19 -1.59
CA SER A 607 5.22 60.94 -1.47
C SER A 607 5.88 61.82 -0.39
N LEU A 608 5.56 63.12 -0.37
CA LEU A 608 6.09 64.05 0.63
C LEU A 608 5.59 63.69 2.02
N LEU A 609 4.30 63.37 2.16
CA LEU A 609 3.70 62.96 3.43
C LEU A 609 4.39 61.70 3.98
N ILE A 610 4.63 60.68 3.17
CA ILE A 610 5.38 59.48 3.60
C ILE A 610 6.77 59.89 4.09
N GLU A 611 7.48 60.77 3.37
CA GLU A 611 8.82 61.18 3.78
C GLU A 611 8.83 61.89 5.14
N PHE A 612 7.88 62.79 5.39
CA PHE A 612 7.73 63.46 6.67
C PHE A 612 7.30 62.50 7.78
N LEU A 613 6.25 61.70 7.54
CA LEU A 613 5.72 60.76 8.50
C LEU A 613 6.79 59.73 8.92
N GLU A 614 7.55 59.17 7.97
CA GLU A 614 8.64 58.22 8.28
C GLU A 614 9.78 58.83 9.09
N LYS A 615 10.02 60.15 8.99
CA LYS A 615 11.00 60.85 9.84
C LYS A 615 10.46 61.03 11.26
N GLU A 616 9.18 61.36 11.39
CA GLU A 616 8.53 61.58 12.69
C GLU A 616 8.26 60.27 13.44
N LEU A 617 7.83 59.21 12.76
CA LEU A 617 7.61 57.87 13.34
C LEU A 617 8.88 57.22 13.91
N LYS A 618 10.07 57.69 13.49
CA LYS A 618 11.38 57.21 14.01
C LYS A 618 11.86 57.96 15.24
N LYS A 619 11.30 59.14 15.54
CA LYS A 619 11.58 59.87 16.78
C LYS A 619 10.78 59.20 17.90
N LYS A 620 11.44 58.31 18.64
CA LYS A 620 10.88 57.73 19.86
C LYS A 620 10.87 58.73 20.99
#